data_AF-K4QWR8-F1
#
_entry.id   AF-K4QWR8-F1
#
_cell.length_a   1.000
_cell.length_b   1.000
_cell.length_c   1.000
_cell.angle_alpha   90.00
_cell.angle_beta   90.00
_cell.angle_gamma   90.00
#
_symmetry.space_group_name_H-M   'P 1'
#
loop_
_entity.id
_entity.type
_entity.pdbx_description
1 polymer ?
#
loop_
_entity_poly.entity_id
_entity_poly.type
_entity_poly.pdbx_seq_one_letter_code
_entity_poly.pdbx_strand_id
1 'polypeptide(L)'
;MRALTEPEIRDSFVNCSKGEAKRLHVPRDLDQLPWDDLDFLGWRDPGAPDRSALVTERDGRPVGITLRFPSSQRGFLHRSMCSLCLTTHRGGGVSLMTARKAGPAGREGNSVGLYMCTDLACSLYVRGKRVPDSGARMEESLTVQEQIARTEGNLRAFVDKLYA
;
A
#
# COMPACT_ATOMS: atom_id res chain seq x y z
N MET A 1 -4.85 -10.51 8.08
CA MET A 1 -5.39 -10.85 6.74
C MET A 1 -5.16 -12.33 6.51
N ARG A 2 -6.00 -13.05 5.74
CA ARG A 2 -5.69 -14.45 5.42
C ARG A 2 -4.46 -14.54 4.51
N ALA A 3 -3.72 -15.64 4.58
CA ALA A 3 -2.68 -15.92 3.60
C ALA A 3 -3.25 -16.05 2.19
N LEU A 4 -2.60 -15.40 1.23
CA LEU A 4 -2.93 -15.49 -0.20
C LEU A 4 -1.85 -16.24 -0.96
N THR A 5 -2.27 -17.01 -1.94
CA THR A 5 -1.40 -17.62 -2.93
C THR A 5 -1.03 -16.64 -4.03
N GLU A 6 0.08 -16.89 -4.74
CA GLU A 6 0.48 -16.07 -5.89
C GLU A 6 -0.62 -15.97 -6.97
N PRO A 7 -1.34 -17.04 -7.37
CA PRO A 7 -2.46 -16.93 -8.29
C PRO A 7 -3.57 -15.99 -7.80
N GLU A 8 -3.98 -16.09 -6.53
CA GLU A 8 -4.99 -15.21 -5.95
C GLU A 8 -4.57 -13.75 -5.98
N ILE A 9 -3.29 -13.47 -5.68
CA ILE A 9 -2.71 -12.13 -5.77
C ILE A 9 -2.78 -11.63 -7.22
N ARG A 10 -2.34 -12.42 -8.20
CA ARG A 10 -2.31 -12.01 -9.61
C ARG A 10 -3.71 -11.76 -10.18
N ASP A 11 -4.68 -12.58 -9.81
CA ASP A 11 -6.06 -12.45 -10.28
C ASP A 11 -6.82 -11.30 -9.58
N SER A 12 -6.30 -10.78 -8.48
CA SER A 12 -6.93 -9.68 -7.73
C SER A 12 -6.77 -8.30 -8.37
N PHE A 13 -5.85 -8.11 -9.31
CA PHE A 13 -5.50 -6.77 -9.79
C PHE A 13 -6.60 -6.09 -10.63
N VAL A 14 -7.03 -4.89 -10.21
CA VAL A 14 -8.19 -4.20 -10.80
C VAL A 14 -7.85 -2.99 -11.68
N ASN A 15 -6.64 -2.44 -11.54
CA ASN A 15 -6.24 -1.19 -12.21
C ASN A 15 -5.07 -1.34 -13.20
N CYS A 16 -4.80 -2.58 -13.61
CA CYS A 16 -3.87 -2.89 -14.69
C CYS A 16 -4.44 -4.00 -15.58
N SER A 17 -3.83 -4.19 -16.74
CA SER A 17 -4.16 -5.31 -17.62
C SER A 17 -3.73 -6.65 -17.02
N LYS A 18 -4.36 -7.75 -17.45
CA LYS A 18 -3.96 -9.12 -17.07
C LYS A 18 -2.48 -9.40 -17.39
N GLY A 19 -1.98 -8.86 -18.52
CA GLY A 19 -0.58 -9.00 -18.91
C GLY A 19 0.39 -8.21 -18.04
N GLU A 20 -0.01 -7.04 -17.54
CA GLU A 20 0.75 -6.32 -16.50
C GLU A 20 0.75 -7.13 -15.19
N ALA A 21 -0.41 -7.59 -14.72
CA ALA A 21 -0.53 -8.38 -13.48
C ALA A 21 0.33 -9.66 -13.48
N LYS A 22 0.41 -10.36 -14.62
CA LYS A 22 1.27 -11.54 -14.80
C LYS A 22 2.77 -11.24 -14.73
N ARG A 23 3.18 -10.01 -15.07
CA ARG A 23 4.60 -9.60 -15.08
C ARG A 23 5.04 -8.89 -13.82
N LEU A 24 4.10 -8.48 -12.96
CA LEU A 24 4.43 -7.94 -11.65
C LEU A 24 5.27 -8.95 -10.88
N HIS A 25 6.34 -8.45 -10.26
CA HIS A 25 7.03 -9.21 -9.25
C HIS A 25 6.05 -9.49 -8.10
N VAL A 26 5.94 -10.74 -7.67
CA VAL A 26 5.22 -11.12 -6.44
C VAL A 26 6.30 -11.64 -5.47
N PRO A 27 6.24 -11.29 -4.16
CA PRO A 27 7.17 -11.84 -3.19
C PRO A 27 7.24 -13.36 -3.28
N ARG A 28 8.43 -13.95 -3.27
CA ARG A 28 8.62 -15.40 -3.46
C ARG A 28 8.35 -16.20 -2.19
N ASP A 29 8.46 -15.53 -1.05
CA ASP A 29 8.42 -16.00 0.32
C ASP A 29 7.08 -15.65 0.99
N LEU A 30 5.98 -15.80 0.25
CA LEU A 30 4.62 -15.52 0.75
C LEU A 30 4.31 -16.31 2.03
N ASP A 31 4.83 -17.54 2.15
CA ASP A 31 4.65 -18.41 3.30
C ASP A 31 5.34 -17.91 4.57
N GLN A 32 6.34 -17.04 4.44
CA GLN A 32 7.10 -16.48 5.56
C GLN A 32 6.58 -15.10 6.01
N LEU A 33 5.61 -14.54 5.30
CA LEU A 33 5.05 -13.25 5.65
C LEU A 33 4.19 -13.35 6.93
N PRO A 34 4.20 -12.30 7.79
CA PRO A 34 3.43 -12.29 9.03
C PRO A 34 1.96 -11.95 8.76
N TRP A 35 1.22 -12.83 8.06
CA TRP A 35 -0.14 -12.58 7.57
C TRP A 35 -1.13 -12.13 8.67
N ASP A 36 -0.98 -12.65 9.89
CA ASP A 36 -1.79 -12.27 11.04
C ASP A 36 -1.61 -10.80 11.45
N ASP A 37 -0.48 -10.19 11.08
CA ASP A 37 -0.15 -8.79 11.33
C ASP A 37 -0.38 -7.86 10.14
N LEU A 38 -0.84 -8.40 9.01
CA LEU A 38 -1.11 -7.63 7.81
C LEU A 38 -2.61 -7.30 7.71
N ASP A 39 -2.93 -6.04 7.43
CA ASP A 39 -4.27 -5.59 6.99
C ASP A 39 -4.33 -5.51 5.47
N PHE A 40 -3.17 -5.43 4.84
CA PHE A 40 -2.95 -5.52 3.41
C PHE A 40 -1.51 -6.00 3.18
N LEU A 41 -1.28 -6.65 2.03
CA LEU A 41 0.05 -6.98 1.53
C LEU A 41 0.54 -5.85 0.64
N GLY A 42 1.71 -5.28 0.93
CA GLY A 42 2.32 -4.23 0.12
C GLY A 42 3.78 -4.52 -0.18
N TRP A 43 4.23 -4.23 -1.39
CA TRP A 43 5.63 -4.38 -1.78
C TRP A 43 6.02 -3.44 -2.93
N ARG A 44 7.33 -3.21 -3.08
CA ARG A 44 7.91 -2.51 -4.24
C ARG A 44 8.36 -3.51 -5.29
N ASP A 45 8.24 -3.16 -6.56
CA ASP A 45 8.75 -3.98 -7.64
C ASP A 45 10.27 -3.78 -7.78
N PRO A 46 11.11 -4.80 -7.53
CA PRO A 46 12.56 -4.68 -7.69
C PRO A 46 12.98 -4.44 -9.14
N GLY A 47 12.17 -4.83 -10.12
CA GLY A 47 12.40 -4.60 -11.55
C GLY A 47 11.86 -3.26 -12.06
N ALA A 48 11.07 -2.54 -11.25
CA ALA A 48 10.48 -1.25 -11.60
C ALA A 48 10.44 -0.34 -10.37
N PRO A 49 11.51 0.44 -10.09
CA PRO A 49 11.65 1.23 -8.86
C PRO A 49 10.56 2.29 -8.63
N ASP A 50 9.86 2.71 -9.68
CA ASP A 50 8.74 3.65 -9.65
C ASP A 50 7.39 2.96 -9.38
N ARG A 51 7.37 1.63 -9.24
CA ARG A 51 6.16 0.83 -9.05
C ARG A 51 6.15 0.12 -7.71
N SER A 52 4.96 0.07 -7.15
CA SER A 52 4.63 -0.77 -6.01
C SER A 52 3.27 -1.42 -6.25
N ALA A 53 2.97 -2.43 -5.46
CA ALA A 53 1.69 -3.10 -5.46
C ALA A 53 1.17 -3.23 -4.03
N LEU A 54 -0.15 -3.20 -3.93
CA LEU A 54 -0.89 -3.36 -2.69
C LEU A 54 -2.05 -4.32 -2.96
N VAL A 55 -2.23 -5.32 -2.10
CA VAL A 55 -3.37 -6.23 -2.11
C VAL A 55 -4.05 -6.16 -0.76
N THR A 56 -5.35 -5.87 -0.76
CA THR A 56 -6.18 -5.78 0.45
C THR A 56 -7.46 -6.58 0.25
N GLU A 57 -8.23 -6.81 1.30
CA GLU A 57 -9.54 -7.47 1.19
C GLU A 57 -10.66 -6.43 1.11
N ARG A 58 -11.57 -6.60 0.14
CA ARG A 58 -12.80 -5.83 -0.01
C ARG A 58 -13.95 -6.78 -0.25
N ASP A 59 -14.99 -6.68 0.57
CA ASP A 59 -16.18 -7.55 0.50
C ASP A 59 -15.83 -9.05 0.51
N GLY A 60 -14.83 -9.43 1.31
CA GLY A 60 -14.35 -10.81 1.43
C GLY A 60 -13.53 -11.32 0.23
N ARG A 61 -13.11 -10.43 -0.68
CA ARG A 61 -12.33 -10.78 -1.87
C ARG A 61 -11.02 -9.97 -1.93
N PRO A 62 -9.91 -10.57 -2.38
CA PRO A 62 -8.68 -9.84 -2.64
C PRO A 62 -8.88 -8.79 -3.75
N VAL A 63 -8.34 -7.60 -3.53
CA VAL A 63 -8.26 -6.49 -4.50
C VAL A 63 -6.81 -6.02 -4.58
N GLY A 64 -6.21 -6.22 -5.75
CA GLY A 64 -4.85 -5.82 -6.08
C GLY A 64 -4.80 -4.49 -6.81
N ILE A 65 -3.87 -3.64 -6.41
CA ILE A 65 -3.71 -2.29 -6.92
C ILE A 65 -2.24 -2.08 -7.25
N THR A 66 -1.98 -1.71 -8.50
CA THR A 66 -0.68 -1.17 -8.90
C THR A 66 -0.63 0.31 -8.57
N LEU A 67 0.47 0.72 -7.95
CA LEU A 67 0.77 2.08 -7.53
C LEU A 67 2.03 2.56 -8.25
N ARG A 68 2.06 3.85 -8.56
CA ARG A 68 3.24 4.55 -9.08
C ARG A 68 3.60 5.71 -8.18
N PHE A 69 4.88 5.96 -8.00
CA PHE A 69 5.37 7.12 -7.29
C PHE A 69 6.59 7.72 -8.00
N PRO A 70 6.84 9.04 -7.85
CA PRO A 70 7.96 9.69 -8.53
C PRO A 70 9.30 9.06 -8.13
N SER A 71 10.19 8.94 -9.11
CA SER A 71 11.56 8.41 -8.92
C SER A 71 12.44 9.33 -8.07
N SER A 72 12.14 10.65 -8.05
CA SER A 72 12.86 11.62 -7.24
C SER A 72 12.33 11.64 -5.81
N GLN A 73 13.21 11.26 -4.88
CA GLN A 73 12.94 11.42 -3.45
C GLN A 73 13.11 12.90 -3.10
N ARG A 74 12.15 13.47 -2.36
CA ARG A 74 12.30 14.80 -1.76
C ARG A 74 13.54 14.80 -0.86
N GLY A 75 14.22 15.94 -0.76
CA GLY A 75 15.50 16.05 -0.04
C GLY A 75 15.44 15.48 1.38
N PHE A 76 16.58 15.01 1.89
CA PHE A 76 16.73 14.29 3.16
C PHE A 76 16.04 14.95 4.37
N LEU A 77 15.97 16.29 4.40
CA LEU A 77 15.36 17.08 5.46
C LEU A 77 13.82 17.08 5.44
N HIS A 78 13.20 16.64 4.34
CA HIS A 78 11.76 16.65 4.19
C HIS A 78 11.11 15.58 5.07
N ARG A 79 10.18 16.02 5.93
CA ARG A 79 9.33 15.15 6.74
C ARG A 79 7.96 15.01 6.10
N SER A 80 7.42 13.81 6.10
CA SER A 80 6.04 13.57 5.66
C SER A 80 5.37 12.51 6.51
N MET A 81 4.05 12.59 6.55
CA MET A 81 3.19 11.68 7.29
C MET A 81 2.40 10.83 6.32
N CYS A 82 2.39 9.52 6.55
CA CYS A 82 1.57 8.59 5.79
C CYS A 82 0.10 8.84 6.07
N SER A 83 -0.73 8.99 5.03
CA SER A 83 -2.17 9.19 5.18
C SER A 83 -2.93 7.91 5.57
N LEU A 84 -2.28 6.73 5.54
CA LEU A 84 -2.88 5.48 6.04
C LEU A 84 -2.66 5.33 7.54
N CYS A 85 -1.41 5.12 7.95
CA CYS A 85 -1.05 4.74 9.32
C CYS A 85 -0.61 5.89 10.22
N LEU A 86 -0.53 7.12 9.69
CA LEU A 86 -0.03 8.33 10.36
C LEU A 86 1.43 8.25 10.84
N THR A 87 2.19 7.26 10.38
CA THR A 87 3.63 7.19 10.68
C THR A 87 4.35 8.31 9.94
N THR A 88 5.20 9.06 10.66
CA THR A 88 6.03 10.10 10.05
C THR A 88 7.38 9.52 9.64
N HIS A 89 7.83 9.86 8.44
CA HIS A 89 9.15 9.51 7.94
C HIS A 89 9.94 10.76 7.54
N ARG A 90 11.26 10.66 7.56
CA ARG A 90 12.16 11.62 6.91
C ARG A 90 12.66 11.05 5.59
N GLY A 91 13.34 11.87 4.79
CA GLY A 91 14.15 11.42 3.65
C GLY A 91 13.46 10.51 2.63
N GLY A 92 12.17 10.73 2.38
CA GLY A 92 11.43 9.98 1.35
C GLY A 92 10.74 8.69 1.83
N GLY A 93 10.66 8.42 3.14
CA GLY A 93 9.88 7.27 3.63
C GLY A 93 8.37 7.38 3.41
N VAL A 94 7.86 8.53 2.96
CA VAL A 94 6.49 8.73 2.48
C VAL A 94 6.53 9.41 1.11
N SER A 95 5.76 8.89 0.16
CA SER A 95 5.62 9.47 -1.18
C SER A 95 4.16 9.54 -1.61
N LEU A 96 3.86 10.45 -2.55
CA LEU A 96 2.57 10.45 -3.23
C LEU A 96 2.52 9.23 -4.16
N MET A 97 1.74 8.23 -3.74
CA MET A 97 1.43 7.06 -4.55
C MET A 97 0.18 7.36 -5.37
N THR A 98 0.22 7.02 -6.66
CA THR A 98 -0.90 7.20 -7.59
C THR A 98 -1.32 5.87 -8.16
N ALA A 99 -2.63 5.66 -8.24
CA ALA A 99 -3.24 4.50 -8.87
C ALA A 99 -4.17 4.96 -10.00
N ARG A 100 -4.07 4.31 -11.17
CA ARG A 100 -5.13 4.43 -12.18
C ARG A 100 -6.46 3.97 -11.57
N LYS A 101 -7.57 4.63 -11.91
CA LYS A 101 -8.91 4.16 -11.53
C LYS A 101 -9.17 2.79 -12.17
N ALA A 102 -10.11 2.02 -11.62
CA ALA A 102 -10.55 0.77 -12.21
C ALA A 102 -11.41 1.03 -13.46
N GLY A 103 -11.47 0.05 -14.36
CA GLY A 103 -12.42 0.09 -15.48
C GLY A 103 -12.17 1.18 -16.54
N PRO A 104 -13.23 1.68 -17.21
CA PRO A 104 -13.12 2.67 -18.29
C PRO A 104 -12.40 3.95 -17.90
N ALA A 105 -12.72 4.53 -16.73
CA ALA A 105 -12.12 5.77 -16.27
C ALA A 105 -10.59 5.68 -16.17
N GLY A 106 -10.06 4.53 -15.72
CA GLY A 106 -8.62 4.30 -15.70
C GLY A 106 -7.97 4.16 -17.08
N ARG A 107 -8.70 3.61 -18.06
CA ARG A 107 -8.24 3.51 -19.46
C ARG A 107 -8.15 4.88 -20.13
N GLU A 108 -8.98 5.82 -19.70
CA GLU A 108 -8.94 7.23 -20.10
C GLU A 108 -7.85 8.04 -19.35
N GLY A 109 -7.09 7.40 -18.47
CA GLY A 109 -5.96 8.01 -17.77
C GLY A 109 -6.31 8.62 -16.41
N ASN A 110 -7.56 8.50 -15.94
CA ASN A 110 -7.94 9.00 -14.62
C ASN A 110 -7.22 8.22 -13.52
N SER A 111 -6.70 8.94 -12.53
CA SER A 111 -5.98 8.38 -11.40
C SER A 111 -6.35 9.08 -10.10
N VAL A 112 -6.10 8.42 -8.98
CA VAL A 112 -6.26 8.95 -7.64
C VAL A 112 -4.96 8.73 -6.87
N GLY A 113 -4.64 9.66 -5.96
CA GLY A 113 -3.40 9.64 -5.22
C GLY A 113 -3.61 9.65 -3.71
N LEU A 114 -2.64 9.09 -2.99
CA LEU A 114 -2.54 9.15 -1.53
C LEU A 114 -1.08 9.16 -1.10
N TYR A 115 -0.74 9.92 -0.06
CA TYR A 115 0.59 9.84 0.54
C TYR A 115 0.69 8.56 1.39
N MET A 116 1.59 7.66 1.03
CA MET A 116 1.76 6.37 1.70
C MET A 116 3.23 6.12 2.06
N CYS A 117 3.47 5.27 3.06
CA CYS A 117 4.81 4.74 3.35
C CYS A 117 5.38 4.08 2.09
N THR A 118 6.63 4.37 1.74
CA THR A 118 7.24 3.85 0.50
C THR A 118 7.55 2.36 0.54
N ASP A 119 7.71 1.80 1.75
CA ASP A 119 7.84 0.36 1.98
C ASP A 119 6.49 -0.36 2.16
N LEU A 120 5.38 0.38 2.18
CA LEU A 120 4.03 -0.12 2.39
C LEU A 120 3.86 -0.97 3.67
N ALA A 121 4.73 -0.82 4.67
CA ALA A 121 4.70 -1.62 5.90
C ALA A 121 3.74 -1.06 6.98
N CYS A 122 2.70 -0.33 6.57
CA CYS A 122 1.78 0.40 7.44
C CYS A 122 1.18 -0.47 8.55
N SER A 123 0.73 -1.69 8.23
CA SER A 123 0.16 -2.62 9.20
C SER A 123 1.13 -2.99 10.33
N LEU A 124 2.42 -3.13 10.01
CA LEU A 124 3.47 -3.43 10.98
C LEU A 124 3.83 -2.20 11.81
N TYR A 125 3.82 -1.00 11.20
CA TYR A 125 4.04 0.24 11.93
C TYR A 125 2.96 0.48 12.99
N VAL A 126 1.68 0.35 12.63
CA VAL A 126 0.56 0.54 13.58
C VAL A 126 0.65 -0.39 14.78
N ARG A 127 1.13 -1.63 14.55
CA ARG A 127 1.31 -2.64 15.60
C ARG A 127 2.61 -2.49 16.39
N GLY A 128 3.46 -1.52 16.05
CA GLY A 128 4.80 -1.38 16.66
C GLY A 128 5.76 -2.53 16.33
N LYS A 129 5.43 -3.39 15.36
CA LYS A 129 6.25 -4.54 14.93
C LYS A 129 7.35 -4.16 13.94
N ARG A 130 7.34 -2.92 13.47
CA ARG A 130 8.39 -2.31 12.67
C ARG A 130 8.65 -0.89 13.17
N VAL A 131 9.92 -0.52 13.22
CA VAL A 131 10.36 0.85 13.53
C VAL A 131 10.77 1.51 12.22
N PRO A 132 10.30 2.73 11.91
CA PRO A 132 10.71 3.40 10.68
C PRO A 132 12.19 3.77 10.75
N ASP A 133 12.94 3.53 9.66
CA ASP A 133 14.38 3.84 9.58
C ASP A 133 14.69 5.32 9.90
N SER A 134 13.73 6.20 9.65
CA SER A 134 13.78 7.59 10.08
C SER A 134 12.38 8.12 10.37
N GLY A 135 12.28 8.99 11.39
CA GLY A 135 11.00 9.54 11.83
C GLY A 135 10.46 8.79 13.05
N ALA A 136 9.16 8.87 13.28
CA ALA A 136 8.49 8.22 14.40
C ALA A 136 6.98 8.17 14.18
N ARG A 137 6.32 7.26 14.88
CA ARG A 137 4.88 7.37 15.11
C ARG A 137 4.61 8.46 16.14
N MET A 138 3.47 9.13 15.99
CA MET A 138 2.95 10.00 17.03
C MET A 138 2.47 9.15 18.20
N GLU A 139 2.58 9.67 19.41
CA GLU A 139 1.90 9.07 20.55
C GLU A 139 0.39 9.35 20.42
N GLU A 140 -0.41 8.29 20.45
CA GLU A 140 -1.85 8.38 20.24
C GLU A 140 -2.57 7.93 21.50
N SER A 141 -3.66 8.62 21.85
CA SER A 141 -4.59 8.17 22.90
C SER A 141 -5.45 6.98 22.47
N LEU A 142 -5.48 6.66 21.17
CA LEU A 142 -6.18 5.51 20.60
C LEU A 142 -5.46 4.21 20.96
N THR A 143 -6.23 3.17 21.25
CA THR A 143 -5.72 1.80 21.34
C THR A 143 -5.17 1.34 19.98
N VAL A 144 -4.32 0.32 19.97
CA VAL A 144 -3.79 -0.26 18.72
C VAL A 144 -4.93 -0.71 17.80
N GLN A 145 -6.02 -1.27 18.34
CA GLN A 145 -7.16 -1.73 17.55
C GLN A 145 -7.90 -0.58 16.86
N GLU A 146 -8.08 0.56 17.54
CA GLU A 146 -8.69 1.75 16.94
C GLU A 146 -7.78 2.36 15.87
N GLN A 147 -6.45 2.34 16.08
CA GLN A 147 -5.49 2.79 15.07
C GLN A 147 -5.49 1.87 13.83
N ILE A 148 -5.64 0.56 14.01
CA ILE A 148 -5.81 -0.42 12.92
C ILE A 148 -7.10 -0.10 12.16
N ALA A 149 -8.23 0.00 12.85
CA ALA A 149 -9.53 0.28 12.24
C ALA A 149 -9.52 1.61 11.44
N ARG A 150 -8.87 2.66 11.95
CA ARG A 150 -8.64 3.90 11.19
C ARG A 150 -7.81 3.66 9.93
N THR A 151 -6.71 2.93 10.05
CA THR A 151 -5.80 2.65 8.92
C THR A 151 -6.53 1.88 7.82
N GLU A 152 -7.31 0.87 8.19
CA GLU A 152 -8.18 0.13 7.27
C GLU A 152 -9.27 1.00 6.65
N GLY A 153 -9.90 1.88 7.44
CA GLY A 153 -10.88 2.84 6.95
C GLY A 153 -10.29 3.81 5.92
N ASN A 154 -9.10 4.34 6.19
CA ASN A 154 -8.36 5.20 5.26
C ASN A 154 -8.01 4.46 3.96
N LEU A 155 -7.55 3.20 4.07
CA LEU A 155 -7.25 2.37 2.91
C LEU A 155 -8.53 2.10 2.10
N ARG A 156 -9.62 1.69 2.75
CA ARG A 156 -10.90 1.43 2.10
C ARG A 156 -11.41 2.66 1.34
N ALA A 157 -11.37 3.84 1.97
CA ALA A 157 -11.77 5.09 1.33
C ALA A 157 -10.90 5.43 0.10
N PHE A 158 -9.61 5.07 0.10
CA PHE A 158 -8.77 5.20 -1.09
C PHE A 158 -9.14 4.18 -2.17
N VAL A 159 -9.38 2.93 -1.80
CA VAL A 159 -9.79 1.86 -2.73
C VAL A 159 -11.13 2.20 -3.38
N ASP A 160 -12.11 2.70 -2.63
CA ASP A 160 -13.43 3.06 -3.17
C ASP A 160 -13.35 4.17 -4.21
N LYS A 161 -12.42 5.12 -4.07
CA LYS A 161 -12.17 6.16 -5.09
C LYS A 161 -11.67 5.60 -6.42
N LEU A 162 -11.13 4.38 -6.46
CA LEU A 162 -10.75 3.72 -7.71
C LEU A 162 -11.96 3.30 -8.53
N TYR A 163 -13.10 3.07 -7.89
CA TYR A 163 -14.34 2.59 -8.52
C TYR A 163 -15.38 3.70 -8.76
N ALA A 164 -15.18 4.87 -8.14
CA ALA A 164 -15.98 6.07 -8.39
C ALA A 164 -15.71 6.67 -9.79
#